data_AF-A0A2D5VK18-F1
#
_entry.id   AF-A0A2D5VK18-F1
#
_cell.length_a   1.000
_cell.length_b   1.000
_cell.length_c   1.000
_cell.angle_alpha   90.00
_cell.angle_beta   90.00
_cell.angle_gamma   90.00
#
_symmetry.space_group_name_H-M   'P 1'
#
loop_
_entity.id
_entity.type
_entity.pdbx_description
1 polymer ?
#
loop_
_entity_poly.entity_id
_entity_poly.type
_entity_poly.pdbx_seq_one_letter_code
_entity_poly.pdbx_strand_id
1 'polypeptide(L)'
;MHNLQTLKSMLLTLPPEALIDAVLEDNKGSAFSPLLKDDTYIEQFTPFLENAARGAGDLDKLFCAVIQRDEVSPRALRHLAGYSSGGSDGLEDNPNTPADALLEHYYAEVSGRYLLSGKSFASHRNLCPELAGLLFNDCIDKFTVMKALAKNPATPDAILFALMQEDTLNKIKDSSSSGSYHYGSRHSYSSNGELSKQNKAEILCAIAMNPNLSQDSMEYLLFSKDSIGSEYKSSYCALMKNPSLPISVALSWLNMEDTPLGDDGVPVSEEVRMSDMTTALTERLKAQESATPYSVNPVFLKEDGLYTLLAQGYDPEALYATRKIKHTLNTLIGSSHKEEIALFERSKAICTSTFSALQYIFTDQNGKLDRHNYLLFLSKLNALSVDGEAFNIAGPALRICKDVIGLDGLLRVAELQNTDGCRDTLTFLNSVLASPYEEEMERQIKLVQRWLKKYDTYGDMFHDYLKNKERRDGGAPPMMHFYQRTFSHLVDEINHKLENLPIKDKVSVSLPENSFELAAIGRSQRHCVGGHHYASGCASGQYVIFGLKVNGSMKHGFTFQFNRTTGTLIQQEGFARAAVPKQMEKLAKACFHAMRNEGEMTANPLR
;
A
#
# COMPACT_ATOMS: atom_id res chain seq x y z
N MET A 1 -39.65 35.41 3.87
CA MET A 1 -39.62 35.11 2.43
C MET A 1 -40.17 36.32 1.70
N HIS A 2 -39.31 37.21 1.20
CA HIS A 2 -39.77 38.25 0.28
C HIS A 2 -40.16 37.59 -1.06
N ASN A 3 -41.30 38.00 -1.60
CA ASN A 3 -41.82 37.50 -2.87
C ASN A 3 -40.77 37.74 -3.96
N LEU A 4 -40.38 36.69 -4.70
CA LEU A 4 -39.34 36.75 -5.72
C LEU A 4 -39.58 37.92 -6.68
N GLN A 5 -40.86 38.18 -7.03
CA GLN A 5 -41.25 39.32 -7.86
C GLN A 5 -40.93 40.71 -7.27
N THR A 6 -41.02 40.88 -5.95
CA THR A 6 -40.68 42.14 -5.28
C THR A 6 -39.19 42.38 -5.28
N LEU A 7 -38.39 41.33 -5.13
CA LEU A 7 -36.93 41.41 -5.22
C LEU A 7 -36.49 41.71 -6.66
N LYS A 8 -37.12 41.05 -7.65
CA LYS A 8 -36.95 41.35 -9.08
C LYS A 8 -37.26 42.83 -9.39
N SER A 9 -38.38 43.36 -8.89
CA SER A 9 -38.77 44.77 -9.17
C SER A 9 -37.83 45.79 -8.50
N MET A 10 -37.34 45.50 -7.29
CA MET A 10 -36.42 46.39 -6.59
C MET A 10 -35.05 46.48 -7.28
N LEU A 11 -34.50 45.33 -7.71
CA LEU A 11 -33.21 45.28 -8.41
C LEU A 11 -33.25 46.00 -9.77
N LEU A 12 -34.36 45.91 -10.49
CA LEU A 12 -34.57 46.62 -11.76
C LEU A 12 -34.67 48.16 -11.62
N THR A 13 -34.81 48.68 -10.39
CA THR A 13 -34.89 50.13 -10.10
C THR A 13 -33.60 50.74 -9.57
N LEU A 14 -32.57 49.92 -9.31
CA LEU A 14 -31.28 50.42 -8.86
C LEU A 14 -30.49 51.09 -10.00
N PRO A 15 -29.73 52.16 -9.72
CA PRO A 15 -28.73 52.65 -10.65
C PRO A 15 -27.72 51.53 -10.96
N PRO A 16 -27.21 51.45 -12.21
CA PRO A 16 -26.23 50.45 -12.63
C PRO A 16 -25.05 50.23 -11.69
N GLU A 17 -24.46 51.32 -11.18
CA GLU A 17 -23.30 51.28 -10.29
C GLU A 17 -23.64 50.65 -8.92
N ALA A 18 -24.80 51.00 -8.35
CA ALA A 18 -25.27 50.44 -7.08
C ALA A 18 -25.67 48.96 -7.20
N LEU A 19 -26.09 48.52 -8.38
CA LEU A 19 -26.35 47.10 -8.66
C LEU A 19 -25.03 46.30 -8.73
N ILE A 20 -24.01 46.86 -9.38
CA ILE A 20 -22.68 46.26 -9.47
C ILE A 20 -22.09 46.12 -8.06
N ASP A 21 -22.12 47.20 -7.27
CA ASP A 21 -21.65 47.17 -5.88
C ASP A 21 -22.46 46.19 -5.04
N ALA A 22 -23.78 46.12 -5.18
CA ALA A 22 -24.61 45.15 -4.44
C ALA A 22 -24.30 43.68 -4.79
N VAL A 23 -23.97 43.38 -6.05
CA VAL A 23 -23.58 42.04 -6.49
C VAL A 23 -22.16 41.70 -6.01
N LEU A 24 -21.23 42.65 -6.06
CA LEU A 24 -19.84 42.48 -5.61
C LEU A 24 -19.70 42.46 -4.07
N GLU A 25 -20.54 43.21 -3.34
CA GLU A 25 -20.55 43.28 -1.87
C GLU A 25 -21.34 42.14 -1.22
N ASP A 26 -22.26 41.47 -1.93
CA ASP A 26 -22.94 40.24 -1.48
C ASP A 26 -21.99 39.02 -1.53
N ASN A 27 -20.87 39.13 -0.82
CA ASN A 27 -19.85 38.10 -0.60
C ASN A 27 -20.39 36.83 0.11
N LYS A 28 -21.69 36.79 0.46
CA LYS A 28 -22.32 35.69 1.22
C LYS A 28 -23.63 35.15 0.61
N GLY A 29 -23.98 35.53 -0.62
CA GLY A 29 -25.02 34.89 -1.44
C GLY A 29 -26.46 34.98 -0.91
N SER A 30 -26.75 35.77 0.13
CA SER A 30 -28.05 35.64 0.83
C SER A 30 -29.22 36.32 0.11
N ALA A 31 -28.96 37.37 -0.68
CA ALA A 31 -30.01 38.16 -1.32
C ALA A 31 -30.31 37.68 -2.75
N PHE A 32 -29.29 37.23 -3.49
CA PHE A 32 -29.40 36.87 -4.91
C PHE A 32 -29.51 35.35 -5.17
N SER A 33 -29.25 34.49 -4.19
CA SER A 33 -29.33 33.02 -4.33
C SER A 33 -30.64 32.49 -4.95
N PRO A 34 -31.84 32.95 -4.54
CA PRO A 34 -33.10 32.46 -5.13
C PRO A 34 -33.27 32.84 -6.60
N LEU A 35 -32.62 33.93 -7.02
CA LEU A 35 -32.68 34.46 -8.37
C LEU A 35 -31.68 33.77 -9.30
N LEU A 36 -30.50 33.41 -8.81
CA LEU A 36 -29.48 32.69 -9.58
C LEU A 36 -29.83 31.22 -9.83
N LYS A 37 -30.79 30.68 -9.08
CA LYS A 37 -31.37 29.34 -9.24
C LYS A 37 -32.56 29.30 -10.23
N ASP A 38 -33.08 30.45 -10.64
CA ASP A 38 -34.24 30.57 -11.54
C ASP A 38 -33.77 30.87 -12.98
N ASP A 39 -33.82 29.85 -13.84
CA ASP A 39 -33.42 29.94 -15.26
C ASP A 39 -34.12 31.09 -16.01
N THR A 40 -35.41 31.33 -15.71
CA THR A 40 -36.17 32.39 -16.39
C THR A 40 -35.77 33.79 -15.94
N TYR A 41 -35.19 33.91 -14.74
CA TYR A 41 -34.68 35.19 -14.28
C TYR A 41 -33.34 35.52 -14.92
N ILE A 42 -32.41 34.57 -15.01
CA ILE A 42 -31.09 34.87 -15.60
C ILE A 42 -31.23 35.32 -17.06
N GLU A 43 -32.05 34.63 -17.87
CA GLU A 43 -32.33 35.06 -19.26
C GLU A 43 -32.92 36.48 -19.36
N GLN A 44 -33.64 36.94 -18.34
CA GLN A 44 -34.19 38.30 -18.26
C GLN A 44 -33.22 39.31 -17.62
N PHE A 45 -32.31 38.84 -16.79
CA PHE A 45 -31.35 39.63 -16.02
C PHE A 45 -30.10 39.95 -16.83
N THR A 46 -29.67 39.07 -17.74
CA THR A 46 -28.48 39.31 -18.58
C THR A 46 -28.58 40.60 -19.40
N PRO A 47 -29.68 40.89 -20.12
CA PRO A 47 -29.83 42.17 -20.84
C PRO A 47 -29.84 43.39 -19.92
N PHE A 48 -30.24 43.21 -18.66
CA PHE A 48 -30.22 44.26 -17.65
C PHE A 48 -28.79 44.53 -17.14
N LEU A 49 -28.00 43.47 -16.89
CA LEU A 49 -26.59 43.57 -16.58
C LEU A 49 -25.79 44.21 -17.72
N GLU A 50 -26.07 43.84 -18.98
CA GLU A 50 -25.45 44.44 -20.16
C GLU A 50 -25.75 45.94 -20.26
N ASN A 51 -27.00 46.35 -20.04
CA ASN A 51 -27.37 47.76 -20.08
C ASN A 51 -26.80 48.55 -18.89
N ALA A 52 -26.71 47.93 -17.72
CA ALA A 52 -26.10 48.53 -16.54
C ALA A 52 -24.59 48.75 -16.75
N ALA A 53 -23.87 47.76 -17.22
CA ALA A 53 -22.42 47.83 -17.31
C ALA A 53 -21.87 48.43 -18.63
N ARG A 54 -22.74 48.72 -19.62
CA ARG A 54 -22.42 49.62 -20.76
C ARG A 54 -21.93 51.01 -20.33
N GLY A 55 -22.16 51.42 -19.08
CA GLY A 55 -21.67 52.68 -18.52
C GLY A 55 -20.37 52.59 -17.69
N ALA A 56 -19.93 51.40 -17.26
CA ALA A 56 -18.99 51.27 -16.14
C ALA A 56 -17.63 50.61 -16.44
N GLY A 57 -17.43 49.96 -17.59
CA GLY A 57 -16.15 49.27 -17.88
C GLY A 57 -15.83 48.07 -16.98
N ASP A 58 -16.72 47.71 -16.05
CA ASP A 58 -16.59 46.62 -15.06
C ASP A 58 -17.51 45.42 -15.36
N LEU A 59 -18.03 45.31 -16.60
CA LEU A 59 -18.92 44.23 -17.05
C LEU A 59 -18.30 42.84 -16.79
N ASP A 60 -17.01 42.70 -17.09
CA ASP A 60 -16.29 41.43 -17.02
C ASP A 60 -16.16 40.95 -15.57
N LYS A 61 -15.83 41.86 -14.65
CA LYS A 61 -15.74 41.55 -13.20
C LYS A 61 -17.07 41.08 -12.63
N LEU A 62 -18.16 41.69 -13.09
CA LEU A 62 -19.50 41.34 -12.64
C LEU A 62 -19.88 39.94 -13.13
N PHE A 63 -19.63 39.62 -14.40
CA PHE A 63 -19.88 38.28 -14.93
C PHE A 63 -19.03 37.22 -14.24
N CYS A 64 -17.73 37.48 -14.04
CA CYS A 64 -16.85 36.58 -13.28
C CYS A 64 -17.38 36.32 -11.87
N ALA A 65 -17.80 37.36 -11.15
CA ALA A 65 -18.32 37.23 -9.78
C ALA A 65 -19.66 36.48 -9.69
N VAL A 66 -20.46 36.48 -10.77
CA VAL A 66 -21.67 35.68 -10.89
C VAL A 66 -21.34 34.24 -11.24
N ILE A 67 -20.46 34.02 -12.23
CA ILE A 67 -20.03 32.70 -12.70
C ILE A 67 -19.35 31.92 -11.58
N GLN A 68 -18.58 32.54 -10.69
CA GLN A 68 -17.92 31.84 -9.59
C GLN A 68 -18.86 31.33 -8.48
N ARG A 69 -20.18 31.56 -8.59
CA ARG A 69 -21.15 31.11 -7.57
C ARG A 69 -21.66 29.70 -7.90
N ASP A 70 -21.48 28.78 -6.95
CA ASP A 70 -21.96 27.39 -7.01
C ASP A 70 -23.49 27.22 -7.16
N GLU A 71 -24.24 28.31 -7.01
CA GLU A 71 -25.70 28.34 -7.04
C GLU A 71 -26.28 28.65 -8.42
N VAL A 72 -25.44 29.07 -9.37
CA VAL A 72 -25.88 29.36 -10.73
C VAL A 72 -26.25 28.06 -11.44
N SER A 73 -27.40 28.06 -12.09
CA SER A 73 -27.89 26.87 -12.79
C SER A 73 -27.03 26.55 -14.03
N PRO A 74 -26.97 25.28 -14.45
CA PRO A 74 -26.25 24.90 -15.67
C PRO A 74 -26.76 25.63 -16.92
N ARG A 75 -28.08 25.86 -17.03
CA ARG A 75 -28.69 26.60 -18.15
C ARG A 75 -28.28 28.07 -18.18
N ALA A 76 -28.20 28.69 -17.01
CA ALA A 76 -27.70 30.05 -16.88
C ALA A 76 -26.22 30.17 -17.26
N LEU A 77 -25.36 29.25 -16.78
CA LEU A 77 -23.95 29.21 -17.17
C LEU A 77 -23.78 29.02 -18.68
N ARG A 78 -24.65 28.21 -19.31
CA ARG A 78 -24.67 28.05 -20.76
C ARG A 78 -25.00 29.34 -21.50
N HIS A 79 -25.97 30.08 -20.99
CA HIS A 79 -26.35 31.38 -21.55
C HIS A 79 -25.22 32.41 -21.38
N LEU A 80 -24.57 32.43 -20.22
CA LEU A 80 -23.42 33.30 -19.92
C LEU A 80 -22.18 32.98 -20.77
N ALA A 81 -21.95 31.70 -21.11
CA ALA A 81 -20.85 31.29 -21.99
C ALA A 81 -20.93 31.89 -23.40
N GLY A 82 -22.13 32.27 -23.86
CA GLY A 82 -22.33 32.91 -25.17
C GLY A 82 -21.89 34.38 -25.23
N TYR A 83 -21.51 34.99 -24.10
CA TYR A 83 -21.08 36.38 -24.04
C TYR A 83 -19.57 36.48 -24.26
N SER A 84 -19.17 37.04 -25.41
CA SER A 84 -17.83 36.94 -25.98
C SER A 84 -16.88 38.09 -25.64
N SER A 85 -17.20 38.95 -24.68
CA SER A 85 -16.36 40.09 -24.30
C SER A 85 -15.69 39.88 -22.93
N GLY A 86 -14.81 38.89 -22.78
CA GLY A 86 -13.94 38.77 -21.58
C GLY A 86 -14.61 38.46 -20.24
N GLY A 87 -15.93 38.30 -20.19
CA GLY A 87 -16.70 37.98 -18.99
C GLY A 87 -16.90 36.49 -18.72
N SER A 88 -16.22 35.60 -19.44
CA SER A 88 -16.36 34.14 -19.31
C SER A 88 -15.33 33.49 -18.37
N ASP A 89 -14.36 34.26 -17.87
CA ASP A 89 -13.34 33.80 -16.93
C ASP A 89 -13.99 33.19 -15.67
N GLY A 90 -13.63 31.94 -15.35
CA GLY A 90 -14.13 31.21 -14.19
C GLY A 90 -15.24 30.19 -14.49
N LEU A 91 -15.67 30.03 -15.75
CA LEU A 91 -16.58 28.95 -16.15
C LEU A 91 -15.95 27.57 -15.91
N GLU A 92 -14.65 27.46 -16.13
CA GLU A 92 -13.81 26.30 -15.89
C GLU A 92 -13.60 25.99 -14.41
N ASP A 93 -13.86 26.96 -13.53
CA ASP A 93 -13.78 26.80 -12.07
C ASP A 93 -15.16 26.51 -11.44
N ASN A 94 -16.27 26.84 -12.12
CA ASN A 94 -17.61 26.53 -11.61
C ASN A 94 -18.02 25.08 -11.90
N PRO A 95 -18.24 24.23 -10.88
CA PRO A 95 -18.53 22.81 -11.10
C PRO A 95 -19.84 22.55 -11.86
N ASN A 96 -20.81 23.46 -11.86
CA ASN A 96 -22.10 23.31 -12.53
C ASN A 96 -22.04 23.60 -14.03
N THR A 97 -20.91 24.09 -14.56
CA THR A 97 -20.79 24.45 -15.97
C THR A 97 -21.03 23.23 -16.87
N PRO A 98 -21.99 23.28 -17.80
CA PRO A 98 -22.23 22.22 -18.76
C PRO A 98 -21.03 21.93 -19.67
N ALA A 99 -20.95 20.68 -20.14
CA ALA A 99 -19.91 20.23 -21.07
C ALA A 99 -19.80 21.07 -22.37
N ASP A 100 -20.94 21.43 -22.96
CA ASP A 100 -21.01 22.22 -24.19
C ASP A 100 -20.61 23.68 -23.95
N ALA A 101 -21.01 24.26 -22.80
CA ALA A 101 -20.55 25.58 -22.37
C ALA A 101 -19.02 25.64 -22.18
N LEU A 102 -18.43 24.62 -21.53
CA LEU A 102 -16.98 24.53 -21.32
C LEU A 102 -16.21 24.43 -22.64
N LEU A 103 -16.73 23.63 -23.58
CA LEU A 103 -16.09 23.45 -24.89
C LEU A 103 -16.10 24.76 -25.70
N GLU A 104 -17.24 25.47 -25.74
CA GLU A 104 -17.32 26.76 -26.42
C GLU A 104 -16.43 27.82 -25.75
N HIS A 105 -16.38 27.84 -24.42
CA HIS A 105 -15.50 28.71 -23.67
C HIS A 105 -14.03 28.46 -24.03
N TYR A 106 -13.61 27.19 -24.07
CA TYR A 106 -12.26 26.82 -24.49
C TYR A 106 -11.93 27.31 -25.91
N TYR A 107 -12.84 27.13 -26.87
CA TYR A 107 -12.64 27.64 -28.24
C TYR A 107 -12.52 29.17 -28.29
N ALA A 108 -13.32 29.90 -27.50
CA ALA A 108 -13.26 31.35 -27.42
C ALA A 108 -11.91 31.84 -26.88
N GLU A 109 -11.39 31.19 -25.83
CA GLU A 109 -10.12 31.56 -25.19
C GLU A 109 -8.90 31.24 -26.06
N VAL A 110 -8.87 30.07 -26.70
CA VAL A 110 -7.79 29.68 -27.63
C VAL A 110 -7.71 30.65 -28.81
N SER A 111 -8.86 31.11 -29.30
CA SER A 111 -8.95 32.13 -30.37
C SER A 111 -8.45 33.51 -29.92
N GLY A 112 -8.50 33.79 -28.61
CA GLY A 112 -8.16 35.08 -27.98
C GLY A 112 -6.68 35.31 -27.62
N ARG A 113 -5.79 34.33 -27.83
CA ARG A 113 -4.35 34.36 -27.45
C ARG A 113 -4.04 34.42 -25.94
N TYR A 114 -4.94 33.95 -25.07
CA TYR A 114 -4.58 33.74 -23.66
C TYR A 114 -4.00 32.33 -23.48
N LEU A 115 -2.71 32.27 -23.09
CA LEU A 115 -2.01 31.04 -22.73
C LEU A 115 -2.55 30.54 -21.38
N LEU A 116 -3.62 29.76 -21.39
CA LEU A 116 -4.17 29.21 -20.17
C LEU A 116 -3.39 27.98 -19.70
N SER A 117 -3.21 27.90 -18.39
CA SER A 117 -2.98 26.63 -17.73
C SER A 117 -4.26 25.81 -17.85
N GLY A 118 -4.40 24.98 -18.89
CA GLY A 118 -5.58 24.14 -19.16
C GLY A 118 -5.95 23.13 -18.06
N LYS A 119 -5.37 23.26 -16.87
CA LYS A 119 -5.59 22.46 -15.67
C LYS A 119 -7.03 22.55 -15.17
N SER A 120 -7.64 23.74 -15.11
CA SER A 120 -9.01 23.89 -14.61
C SER A 120 -9.99 23.15 -15.51
N PHE A 121 -9.89 23.35 -16.83
CA PHE A 121 -10.64 22.54 -17.82
C PHE A 121 -10.40 21.04 -17.67
N ALA A 122 -9.14 20.61 -17.57
CA ALA A 122 -8.78 19.20 -17.42
C ALA A 122 -9.28 18.57 -16.11
N SER A 123 -9.46 19.36 -15.05
CA SER A 123 -9.93 18.90 -13.73
C SER A 123 -11.45 18.98 -13.60
N HIS A 124 -12.15 19.55 -14.59
CA HIS A 124 -13.58 19.83 -14.48
C HIS A 124 -14.43 18.56 -14.53
N ARG A 125 -15.42 18.43 -13.63
CA ARG A 125 -16.24 17.21 -13.51
C ARG A 125 -17.11 16.89 -14.73
N ASN A 126 -17.46 17.90 -15.51
CA ASN A 126 -18.25 17.79 -16.74
C ASN A 126 -17.38 17.82 -18.01
N LEU A 127 -16.09 17.47 -17.90
CA LEU A 127 -15.19 17.35 -19.05
C LEU A 127 -15.80 16.40 -20.10
N CYS A 128 -15.90 16.85 -21.35
CA CYS A 128 -16.37 16.02 -22.45
C CYS A 128 -15.19 15.41 -23.24
N PRO A 129 -15.42 14.32 -24.00
CA PRO A 129 -14.36 13.66 -24.77
C PRO A 129 -13.66 14.57 -25.77
N GLU A 130 -14.39 15.47 -26.43
CA GLU A 130 -13.84 16.42 -27.39
C GLU A 130 -12.87 17.39 -26.72
N LEU A 131 -13.29 18.04 -25.62
CA LEU A 131 -12.45 18.94 -24.85
C LEU A 131 -11.23 18.22 -24.27
N ALA A 132 -11.39 16.98 -23.77
CA ALA A 132 -10.26 16.17 -23.30
C ALA A 132 -9.23 15.92 -24.41
N GLY A 133 -9.67 15.65 -25.64
CA GLY A 133 -8.81 15.48 -26.80
C GLY A 133 -8.07 16.76 -27.20
N LEU A 134 -8.75 17.91 -27.15
CA LEU A 134 -8.12 19.22 -27.41
C LEU A 134 -7.07 19.53 -26.35
N LEU A 135 -7.38 19.34 -25.07
CA LEU A 135 -6.44 19.55 -23.97
C LEU A 135 -5.22 18.63 -24.08
N PHE A 136 -5.43 17.36 -24.46
CA PHE A 136 -4.36 16.40 -24.68
C PHE A 136 -3.39 16.86 -25.79
N ASN A 137 -3.92 17.35 -26.91
CA ASN A 137 -3.12 17.72 -28.09
C ASN A 137 -2.52 19.13 -28.02
N ASP A 138 -3.27 20.12 -27.54
CA ASP A 138 -2.98 21.53 -27.82
C ASP A 138 -2.52 22.33 -26.60
N CYS A 139 -2.55 21.75 -25.38
CA CYS A 139 -2.13 22.48 -24.19
C CYS A 139 -0.61 22.73 -24.12
N ILE A 140 -0.25 23.86 -23.53
CA ILE A 140 1.14 24.32 -23.41
C ILE A 140 1.80 23.78 -22.13
N ASP A 141 1.09 23.82 -20.99
CA ASP A 141 1.54 23.18 -19.74
C ASP A 141 1.19 21.67 -19.75
N LYS A 142 1.91 20.91 -20.58
CA LYS A 142 1.66 19.49 -20.81
C LYS A 142 1.62 18.68 -19.50
N PHE A 143 2.58 18.86 -18.61
CA PHE A 143 2.66 18.04 -17.39
C PHE A 143 1.45 18.24 -16.47
N THR A 144 1.12 19.48 -16.13
CA THR A 144 0.00 19.79 -15.22
C THR A 144 -1.33 19.33 -15.79
N VAL A 145 -1.55 19.52 -17.10
CA VAL A 145 -2.77 19.12 -17.80
C VAL A 145 -2.88 17.60 -17.88
N MET A 146 -1.82 16.88 -18.28
CA MET A 146 -1.86 15.42 -18.34
C MET A 146 -2.09 14.78 -16.97
N LYS A 147 -1.50 15.34 -15.92
CA LYS A 147 -1.75 14.90 -14.55
C LYS A 147 -3.19 15.18 -14.10
N ALA A 148 -3.80 16.28 -14.54
CA ALA A 148 -5.20 16.60 -14.26
C ALA A 148 -6.14 15.64 -15.01
N LEU A 149 -5.91 15.42 -16.32
CA LEU A 149 -6.66 14.46 -17.13
C LEU A 149 -6.56 13.04 -16.55
N ALA A 150 -5.36 12.58 -16.19
CA ALA A 150 -5.16 11.26 -15.58
C ALA A 150 -6.02 11.05 -14.32
N LYS A 151 -6.22 12.09 -13.51
CA LYS A 151 -7.00 12.03 -12.26
C LYS A 151 -8.51 12.20 -12.45
N ASN A 152 -8.94 12.75 -13.59
CA ASN A 152 -10.33 13.15 -13.76
C ASN A 152 -11.21 11.93 -14.12
N PRO A 153 -12.24 11.60 -13.32
CA PRO A 153 -13.18 10.52 -13.62
C PRO A 153 -14.00 10.70 -14.90
N ALA A 154 -13.99 11.88 -15.53
CA ALA A 154 -14.66 12.14 -16.81
C ALA A 154 -13.74 11.96 -18.02
N THR A 155 -12.44 11.72 -17.82
CA THR A 155 -11.50 11.51 -18.92
C THR A 155 -11.79 10.19 -19.64
N PRO A 156 -11.88 10.19 -20.99
CA PRO A 156 -12.11 8.97 -21.76
C PRO A 156 -10.95 7.98 -21.71
N ASP A 157 -11.24 6.68 -21.74
CA ASP A 157 -10.25 5.61 -21.78
C ASP A 157 -9.24 5.76 -22.93
N ALA A 158 -9.68 6.19 -24.12
CA ALA A 158 -8.77 6.40 -25.26
C ALA A 158 -7.69 7.45 -24.98
N ILE A 159 -8.00 8.49 -24.18
CA ILE A 159 -7.02 9.51 -23.77
C ILE A 159 -6.11 8.96 -22.67
N LEU A 160 -6.66 8.20 -21.71
CA LEU A 160 -5.87 7.52 -20.69
C LEU A 160 -4.86 6.54 -21.31
N PHE A 161 -5.31 5.72 -22.26
CA PHE A 161 -4.46 4.78 -23.00
C PHE A 161 -3.34 5.50 -23.77
N ALA A 162 -3.67 6.59 -24.47
CA ALA A 162 -2.67 7.38 -25.18
C ALA A 162 -1.62 8.00 -24.22
N LEU A 163 -2.03 8.41 -23.01
CA LEU A 163 -1.15 8.94 -21.97
C LEU A 163 -0.19 7.92 -21.39
N MET A 164 -0.49 6.63 -21.48
CA MET A 164 0.34 5.55 -20.94
C MET A 164 1.46 5.14 -21.89
N GLN A 165 1.34 5.49 -23.17
CA GLN A 165 2.36 5.18 -24.17
C GLN A 165 3.64 5.97 -23.88
N GLU A 166 4.77 5.28 -23.88
CA GLU A 166 6.07 5.89 -23.58
C GLU A 166 6.41 7.04 -24.52
N ASP A 167 6.11 6.91 -25.81
CA ASP A 167 6.27 7.98 -26.80
C ASP A 167 5.51 9.26 -26.44
N THR A 168 4.36 9.13 -25.78
CA THR A 168 3.57 10.28 -25.31
C THR A 168 4.19 10.87 -24.06
N LEU A 169 4.56 10.04 -23.08
CA LEU A 169 5.20 10.49 -21.83
C LEU A 169 6.53 11.19 -22.09
N ASN A 170 7.32 10.71 -23.05
CA ASN A 170 8.60 11.29 -23.45
C ASN A 170 8.46 12.65 -24.14
N LYS A 171 7.29 12.95 -24.72
CA LYS A 171 6.99 14.27 -25.31
C LYS A 171 6.56 15.31 -24.27
N ILE A 172 6.26 14.90 -23.04
CA ILE A 172 5.92 15.82 -21.95
C ILE A 172 7.21 16.43 -21.39
N LYS A 173 7.27 17.77 -21.32
CA LYS A 173 8.42 18.50 -20.77
C LYS A 173 8.17 18.87 -19.31
N ASP A 174 9.23 18.80 -18.49
CA ASP A 174 9.16 19.19 -17.09
C ASP A 174 9.17 20.73 -16.95
N SER A 175 8.07 21.31 -16.47
CA SER A 175 7.90 22.76 -16.30
C SER A 175 8.50 23.28 -14.98
N SER A 176 9.18 22.42 -14.19
CA SER A 176 9.72 22.77 -12.87
C SER A 176 10.93 23.72 -12.87
N SER A 177 11.46 24.13 -14.03
CA SER A 177 12.37 25.28 -14.11
C SER A 177 11.55 26.58 -14.13
N SER A 178 11.27 27.08 -12.93
CA SER A 178 10.58 28.34 -12.68
C SER A 178 11.34 29.53 -13.30
N GLY A 179 10.92 29.93 -14.49
CA GLY A 179 11.23 31.23 -15.08
C GLY A 179 10.05 32.17 -14.89
N SER A 180 10.21 33.18 -14.04
CA SER A 180 9.31 34.33 -13.94
C SER A 180 8.85 34.80 -15.33
N TYR A 181 7.55 34.81 -15.58
CA TYR A 181 6.96 35.41 -16.77
C TYR A 181 7.40 36.88 -16.87
N HIS A 182 8.29 37.19 -17.81
CA HIS A 182 8.57 38.57 -18.20
C HIS A 182 7.95 38.82 -19.57
N TYR A 183 6.92 39.67 -19.55
CA TYR A 183 6.22 40.17 -20.73
C TYR A 183 7.23 40.87 -21.64
N GLY A 184 7.47 40.28 -22.81
CA GLY A 184 8.27 40.90 -23.86
C GLY A 184 9.70 40.37 -23.99
N SER A 185 9.86 39.10 -24.40
CA SER A 185 10.98 38.77 -25.29
C SER A 185 10.69 37.49 -26.07
N ARG A 186 10.86 37.57 -27.40
CA ARG A 186 10.95 36.40 -28.28
C ARG A 186 12.28 35.70 -28.01
N HIS A 187 12.35 34.88 -26.97
CA HIS A 187 13.45 33.94 -26.79
C HIS A 187 12.93 32.51 -26.62
N SER A 188 13.44 31.65 -27.50
CA SER A 188 13.25 30.22 -27.51
C SER A 188 13.75 29.60 -26.20
N TYR A 189 12.83 29.13 -25.37
CA TYR A 189 13.17 28.27 -24.24
C TYR A 189 13.36 26.83 -24.74
N SER A 190 14.62 26.47 -24.95
CA SER A 190 15.07 25.09 -25.12
C SER A 190 15.49 24.53 -23.76
N SER A 191 14.52 24.15 -22.93
CA SER A 191 14.77 23.14 -21.89
C SER A 191 14.37 21.79 -22.47
N ASN A 192 15.34 21.08 -23.06
CA ASN A 192 15.20 19.69 -23.51
C ASN A 192 15.26 18.74 -22.29
N GLY A 193 14.50 19.02 -21.23
CA GLY A 193 14.37 18.14 -20.09
C GLY A 193 13.21 17.20 -20.34
N GLU A 194 13.52 15.93 -20.59
CA GLU A 194 12.54 14.85 -20.50
C GLU A 194 11.87 14.87 -19.12
N LEU A 195 10.60 14.45 -19.06
CA LEU A 195 9.88 14.36 -17.79
C LEU A 195 10.65 13.46 -16.80
N SER A 196 10.84 13.92 -15.57
CA SER A 196 11.50 13.10 -14.55
C SER A 196 10.77 11.76 -14.35
N LYS A 197 11.51 10.72 -14.00
CA LYS A 197 10.96 9.38 -13.70
C LYS A 197 9.82 9.43 -12.67
N GLN A 198 10.00 10.23 -11.62
CA GLN A 198 8.99 10.44 -10.58
C GLN A 198 7.69 11.03 -11.15
N ASN A 199 7.79 12.04 -12.01
CA ASN A 199 6.64 12.68 -12.62
C ASN A 199 5.89 11.73 -13.58
N LYS A 200 6.61 10.86 -14.32
CA LYS A 200 5.99 9.79 -15.13
C LYS A 200 5.21 8.81 -14.25
N ALA A 201 5.83 8.33 -13.16
CA ALA A 201 5.20 7.42 -12.20
C ALA A 201 3.93 8.01 -11.57
N GLU A 202 3.94 9.30 -11.24
CA GLU A 202 2.76 10.00 -10.69
C GLU A 202 1.58 10.05 -11.67
N ILE A 203 1.84 10.28 -12.96
CA ILE A 203 0.79 10.28 -14.00
C ILE A 203 0.21 8.87 -14.13
N LEU A 204 1.06 7.85 -14.25
CA LEU A 204 0.62 6.47 -14.41
C LEU A 204 -0.13 5.94 -13.19
N CYS A 205 0.26 6.32 -11.97
CA CYS A 205 -0.51 6.03 -10.77
C CYS A 205 -1.91 6.65 -10.81
N ALA A 206 -2.02 7.90 -11.30
CA ALA A 206 -3.30 8.55 -11.44
C ALA A 206 -4.19 7.84 -12.48
N ILE A 207 -3.62 7.45 -13.62
CA ILE A 207 -4.32 6.66 -14.65
C ILE A 207 -4.78 5.31 -14.08
N ALA A 208 -3.88 4.60 -13.39
CA ALA A 208 -4.15 3.31 -12.76
C ALA A 208 -5.33 3.36 -11.76
N MET A 209 -5.56 4.49 -11.08
CA MET A 209 -6.69 4.70 -10.16
C MET A 209 -7.95 5.25 -10.85
N ASN A 210 -7.89 5.60 -12.14
CA ASN A 210 -9.01 6.23 -12.82
C ASN A 210 -10.16 5.23 -13.02
N PRO A 211 -11.41 5.59 -12.65
CA PRO A 211 -12.53 4.67 -12.75
C PRO A 211 -12.97 4.36 -14.19
N ASN A 212 -12.63 5.19 -15.17
CA ASN A 212 -12.97 4.98 -16.59
C ASN A 212 -11.97 4.12 -17.36
N LEU A 213 -10.86 3.72 -16.73
CA LEU A 213 -9.85 2.89 -17.37
C LEU A 213 -10.49 1.53 -17.73
N SER A 214 -10.39 1.13 -19.00
CA SER A 214 -10.91 -0.17 -19.45
C SER A 214 -10.01 -1.31 -18.99
N GLN A 215 -10.54 -2.54 -18.99
CA GLN A 215 -9.72 -3.72 -18.64
C GLN A 215 -8.53 -3.88 -19.60
N ASP A 216 -8.74 -3.69 -20.91
CA ASP A 216 -7.67 -3.78 -21.92
C ASP A 216 -6.56 -2.74 -21.66
N SER A 217 -6.94 -1.51 -21.29
CA SER A 217 -5.98 -0.48 -20.89
C SER A 217 -5.24 -0.86 -19.59
N MET A 218 -5.93 -1.42 -18.60
CA MET A 218 -5.29 -1.89 -17.37
C MET A 218 -4.30 -3.04 -17.63
N GLU A 219 -4.63 -3.98 -18.52
CA GLU A 219 -3.73 -5.06 -18.95
C GLU A 219 -2.51 -4.48 -19.66
N TYR A 220 -2.70 -3.51 -20.55
CA TYR A 220 -1.59 -2.82 -21.19
C TYR A 220 -0.68 -2.13 -20.16
N LEU A 221 -1.23 -1.45 -19.15
CA LEU A 221 -0.42 -0.83 -18.08
C LEU A 221 0.41 -1.85 -17.29
N LEU A 222 -0.14 -3.04 -17.10
CA LEU A 222 0.48 -4.08 -16.28
C LEU A 222 1.57 -4.85 -17.06
N PHE A 223 1.36 -5.08 -18.35
CA PHE A 223 2.16 -6.01 -19.16
C PHE A 223 2.95 -5.37 -20.31
N SER A 224 2.75 -4.09 -20.61
CA SER A 224 3.53 -3.42 -21.66
C SER A 224 5.01 -3.32 -21.29
N LYS A 225 5.89 -3.57 -22.26
CA LYS A 225 7.35 -3.44 -22.15
C LYS A 225 7.79 -2.05 -21.70
N ASP A 226 7.06 -1.06 -22.16
CA ASP A 226 7.25 0.36 -21.88
C ASP A 226 6.96 0.71 -20.40
N SER A 227 6.36 -0.23 -19.65
CA SER A 227 5.97 -0.08 -18.24
C SER A 227 6.95 -0.78 -17.28
N ILE A 228 8.08 -1.32 -17.77
CA ILE A 228 8.94 -2.22 -17.00
C ILE A 228 10.19 -1.50 -16.50
N GLY A 229 10.00 -0.81 -15.38
CA GLY A 229 11.04 -0.16 -14.58
C GLY A 229 10.58 -0.09 -13.13
N SER A 230 11.53 -0.01 -12.18
CA SER A 230 11.21 0.11 -10.76
C SER A 230 10.31 1.32 -10.46
N GLU A 231 10.44 2.38 -11.25
CA GLU A 231 9.57 3.57 -11.24
C GLU A 231 8.05 3.28 -11.42
N TYR A 232 7.68 2.20 -12.11
CA TYR A 232 6.28 1.87 -12.42
C TYR A 232 5.63 0.90 -11.42
N LYS A 233 6.38 0.48 -10.39
CA LYS A 233 5.89 -0.35 -9.29
C LYS A 233 4.65 0.24 -8.59
N SER A 234 4.65 1.57 -8.45
CA SER A 234 3.57 2.31 -7.80
C SER A 234 2.24 2.22 -8.57
N SER A 235 2.28 2.15 -9.92
CA SER A 235 1.09 1.98 -10.75
C SER A 235 0.47 0.58 -10.64
N TYR A 236 1.24 -0.49 -10.47
CA TYR A 236 0.67 -1.82 -10.26
C TYR A 236 -0.10 -1.92 -8.95
N CYS A 237 0.44 -1.34 -7.89
CA CYS A 237 -0.23 -1.25 -6.60
C CYS A 237 -1.52 -0.42 -6.70
N ALA A 238 -1.49 0.67 -7.48
CA ALA A 238 -2.66 1.48 -7.76
C ALA A 238 -3.74 0.69 -8.54
N LEU A 239 -3.36 -0.06 -9.58
CA LEU A 239 -4.29 -0.92 -10.33
C LEU A 239 -5.01 -1.92 -9.41
N MET A 240 -4.27 -2.58 -8.52
CA MET A 240 -4.84 -3.54 -7.55
C MET A 240 -5.85 -2.89 -6.59
N LYS A 241 -5.73 -1.58 -6.35
CA LYS A 241 -6.66 -0.79 -5.53
C LYS A 241 -7.80 -0.16 -6.34
N ASN A 242 -7.75 -0.20 -7.69
CA ASN A 242 -8.77 0.42 -8.53
C ASN A 242 -10.13 -0.29 -8.34
N PRO A 243 -11.20 0.42 -7.94
CA PRO A 243 -12.51 -0.18 -7.72
C PRO A 243 -13.14 -0.76 -9.00
N SER A 244 -12.79 -0.24 -10.19
CA SER A 244 -13.32 -0.69 -11.48
C SER A 244 -12.73 -2.02 -11.94
N LEU A 245 -11.55 -2.41 -11.44
CA LEU A 245 -10.93 -3.70 -11.74
C LEU A 245 -11.68 -4.83 -11.01
N PRO A 246 -12.32 -5.81 -11.67
CA PRO A 246 -12.98 -6.91 -10.97
C PRO A 246 -11.97 -7.73 -10.14
N ILE A 247 -12.34 -8.14 -8.93
CA ILE A 247 -11.43 -8.89 -8.04
C ILE A 247 -10.98 -10.21 -8.65
N SER A 248 -11.86 -10.93 -9.35
CA SER A 248 -11.48 -12.18 -10.04
C SER A 248 -10.38 -11.95 -11.07
N VAL A 249 -10.45 -10.85 -11.83
CA VAL A 249 -9.41 -10.44 -12.79
C VAL A 249 -8.12 -10.03 -12.08
N ALA A 250 -8.22 -9.26 -10.98
CA ALA A 250 -7.06 -8.92 -10.18
C ALA A 250 -6.34 -10.17 -9.61
N LEU A 251 -7.10 -11.20 -9.22
CA LEU A 251 -6.55 -12.47 -8.74
C LEU A 251 -5.92 -13.29 -9.87
N SER A 252 -6.50 -13.29 -11.08
CA SER A 252 -5.92 -14.03 -12.21
C SER A 252 -4.61 -13.41 -12.68
N TRP A 253 -4.46 -12.09 -12.63
CA TRP A 253 -3.21 -11.40 -12.96
C TRP A 253 -2.06 -11.72 -11.99
N LEU A 254 -2.35 -12.20 -10.78
CA LEU A 254 -1.34 -12.69 -9.84
C LEU A 254 -0.76 -14.06 -10.24
N ASN A 255 -1.46 -14.82 -11.08
CA ASN A 255 -1.04 -16.15 -11.53
C ASN A 255 -0.34 -16.13 -12.91
N MET A 256 -0.20 -14.96 -13.55
CA MET A 256 0.37 -14.88 -14.89
C MET A 256 1.90 -15.05 -14.85
N GLU A 257 2.38 -16.17 -15.39
CA GLU A 257 3.81 -16.54 -15.49
C GLU A 257 4.64 -15.58 -16.39
N ASP A 258 3.96 -14.68 -17.12
CA ASP A 258 4.61 -13.67 -17.93
C ASP A 258 5.21 -12.58 -17.04
N THR A 259 6.44 -12.83 -16.60
CA THR A 259 7.32 -11.81 -16.02
C THR A 259 7.98 -11.09 -17.18
N PRO A 260 7.62 -9.84 -17.50
CA PRO A 260 8.25 -9.17 -18.60
C PRO A 260 9.59 -8.58 -18.11
N LEU A 261 10.61 -8.68 -18.97
CA LEU A 261 12.00 -8.30 -18.67
C LEU A 261 12.15 -6.78 -18.58
N GLY A 262 12.90 -6.27 -17.59
CA GLY A 262 13.27 -4.85 -17.50
C GLY A 262 14.24 -4.41 -18.60
N ASP A 263 14.37 -3.10 -18.79
CA ASP A 263 15.22 -2.47 -19.82
C ASP A 263 16.72 -2.80 -19.70
N ASP A 264 17.18 -3.18 -18.52
CA ASP A 264 18.55 -3.63 -18.23
C ASP A 264 18.75 -5.15 -18.43
N GLY A 265 17.71 -5.86 -18.88
CA GLY A 265 17.70 -7.31 -18.94
C GLY A 265 17.71 -7.97 -17.56
N VAL A 266 17.56 -7.19 -16.48
CA VAL A 266 17.42 -7.69 -15.12
C VAL A 266 15.92 -7.83 -14.85
N PRO A 267 15.42 -9.04 -14.54
CA PRO A 267 14.03 -9.18 -14.12
C PRO A 267 13.83 -8.36 -12.84
N VAL A 268 12.85 -7.47 -12.80
CA VAL A 268 12.24 -7.05 -11.52
C VAL A 268 11.93 -8.35 -10.81
N SER A 269 12.59 -8.65 -9.69
CA SER A 269 12.44 -9.97 -9.08
C SER A 269 10.95 -10.21 -8.88
N GLU A 270 10.41 -11.23 -9.57
CA GLU A 270 8.99 -11.56 -9.64
C GLU A 270 8.35 -11.56 -8.23
N GLU A 271 9.15 -11.99 -7.24
CA GLU A 271 8.85 -11.98 -5.81
C GLU A 271 8.45 -10.59 -5.25
N VAL A 272 9.13 -9.51 -5.66
CA VAL A 272 8.85 -8.12 -5.20
C VAL A 272 7.53 -7.63 -5.75
N ARG A 273 7.36 -7.69 -7.08
CA ARG A 273 6.13 -7.27 -7.77
C ARG A 273 4.90 -7.97 -7.19
N MET A 274 5.02 -9.29 -7.00
CA MET A 274 3.96 -10.12 -6.41
C MET A 274 3.63 -9.73 -4.98
N SER A 275 4.62 -9.44 -4.14
CA SER A 275 4.39 -9.02 -2.76
C SER A 275 3.63 -7.69 -2.65
N ASP A 276 3.96 -6.70 -3.48
CA ASP A 276 3.25 -5.41 -3.41
C ASP A 276 1.83 -5.49 -3.97
N MET A 277 1.64 -6.20 -5.08
CA MET A 277 0.31 -6.41 -5.68
C MET A 277 -0.60 -7.18 -4.72
N THR A 278 -0.09 -8.24 -4.08
CA THR A 278 -0.85 -9.01 -3.10
C THR A 278 -1.20 -8.18 -1.86
N THR A 279 -0.29 -7.32 -1.40
CA THR A 279 -0.55 -6.38 -0.29
C THR A 279 -1.64 -5.38 -0.65
N ALA A 280 -1.53 -4.74 -1.83
CA ALA A 280 -2.49 -3.77 -2.31
C ALA A 280 -3.90 -4.37 -2.50
N LEU A 281 -3.98 -5.58 -3.06
CA LEU A 281 -5.24 -6.30 -3.22
C LEU A 281 -5.82 -6.72 -1.85
N THR A 282 -4.97 -7.14 -0.90
CA THR A 282 -5.39 -7.49 0.46
C THR A 282 -6.01 -6.28 1.18
N GLU A 283 -5.44 -5.08 1.03
CA GLU A 283 -6.03 -3.84 1.57
C GLU A 283 -7.41 -3.56 0.97
N ARG A 284 -7.57 -3.73 -0.35
CA ARG A 284 -8.85 -3.58 -1.03
C ARG A 284 -9.88 -4.58 -0.53
N LEU A 285 -9.49 -5.84 -0.36
CA LEU A 285 -10.35 -6.90 0.18
C LEU A 285 -10.79 -6.59 1.62
N LYS A 286 -9.89 -6.09 2.47
CA LYS A 286 -10.22 -5.64 3.82
C LYS A 286 -11.20 -4.46 3.83
N ALA A 287 -11.04 -3.51 2.90
CA ALA A 287 -11.97 -2.40 2.73
C ALA A 287 -13.36 -2.88 2.29
N GLN A 288 -13.42 -3.84 1.35
CA GLN A 288 -14.68 -4.46 0.92
C GLN A 288 -15.37 -5.20 2.07
N GLU A 289 -14.64 -6.01 2.83
CA GLU A 289 -15.19 -6.73 3.98
C GLU A 289 -15.73 -5.76 5.05
N SER A 290 -15.04 -4.63 5.25
CA SER A 290 -15.48 -3.58 6.19
C SER A 290 -16.78 -2.90 5.73
N ALA A 291 -16.94 -2.70 4.42
CA ALA A 291 -18.14 -2.10 3.83
C ALA A 291 -19.30 -3.11 3.76
N THR A 292 -19.00 -4.38 3.49
CA THR A 292 -19.97 -5.48 3.37
C THR A 292 -19.44 -6.71 4.09
N PRO A 293 -19.82 -6.93 5.37
CA PRO A 293 -19.37 -8.08 6.15
C PRO A 293 -19.73 -9.42 5.48
N TYR A 294 -18.84 -10.39 5.62
CA TYR A 294 -18.92 -11.73 5.03
C TYR A 294 -18.90 -11.76 3.49
N SER A 295 -18.41 -10.70 2.85
CA SER A 295 -18.29 -10.62 1.39
C SER A 295 -17.00 -11.24 0.88
N VAL A 296 -15.96 -11.29 1.72
CA VAL A 296 -14.63 -11.82 1.39
C VAL A 296 -14.37 -13.13 2.12
N ASN A 297 -13.74 -14.09 1.43
CA ASN A 297 -13.28 -15.31 2.08
C ASN A 297 -12.22 -14.96 3.16
N PRO A 298 -12.40 -15.40 4.43
CA PRO A 298 -11.51 -15.04 5.53
C PRO A 298 -10.02 -15.33 5.30
N VAL A 299 -9.68 -16.28 4.42
CA VAL A 299 -8.28 -16.59 4.09
C VAL A 299 -7.52 -15.40 3.52
N PHE A 300 -8.18 -14.56 2.73
CA PHE A 300 -7.56 -13.36 2.14
C PHE A 300 -7.42 -12.20 3.12
N LEU A 301 -8.11 -12.28 4.26
CA LEU A 301 -8.07 -11.26 5.30
C LEU A 301 -6.93 -11.52 6.30
N LYS A 302 -6.40 -12.75 6.32
CA LYS A 302 -5.25 -13.14 7.13
C LYS A 302 -3.99 -12.39 6.72
N GLU A 303 -3.06 -12.26 7.66
CA GLU A 303 -1.73 -11.74 7.37
C GLU A 303 -1.10 -12.60 6.27
N ASP A 304 -0.72 -11.94 5.18
CA ASP A 304 -0.02 -12.50 4.02
C ASP A 304 -0.76 -13.64 3.33
N GLY A 305 -2.08 -13.72 3.54
CA GLY A 305 -2.84 -14.89 3.13
C GLY A 305 -2.79 -15.09 1.62
N LEU A 306 -3.06 -14.03 0.85
CA LEU A 306 -3.02 -14.09 -0.61
C LEU A 306 -1.64 -14.50 -1.14
N TYR A 307 -0.57 -13.93 -0.60
CA TYR A 307 0.79 -14.28 -0.99
C TYR A 307 1.13 -15.73 -0.65
N THR A 308 0.76 -16.18 0.55
CA THR A 308 1.06 -17.54 1.02
C THR A 308 0.31 -18.59 0.19
N LEU A 309 -0.92 -18.30 -0.23
CA LEU A 309 -1.66 -19.16 -1.15
C LEU A 309 -0.92 -19.32 -2.48
N LEU A 310 -0.51 -18.19 -3.09
CA LEU A 310 0.24 -18.17 -4.34
C LEU A 310 1.58 -18.93 -4.23
N ALA A 311 2.34 -18.66 -3.18
CA ALA A 311 3.62 -19.31 -2.92
C ALA A 311 3.49 -20.83 -2.68
N GLN A 312 2.33 -21.29 -2.20
CA GLN A 312 2.02 -22.70 -2.03
C GLN A 312 1.36 -23.33 -3.27
N GLY A 313 1.21 -22.57 -4.37
CA GLY A 313 0.64 -23.05 -5.63
C GLY A 313 -0.88 -23.18 -5.64
N TYR A 314 -1.59 -22.55 -4.70
CA TYR A 314 -3.04 -22.49 -4.73
C TYR A 314 -3.52 -21.41 -5.68
N ASP A 315 -4.60 -21.71 -6.41
CA ASP A 315 -5.31 -20.73 -7.22
C ASP A 315 -6.20 -19.82 -6.35
N PRO A 316 -5.85 -18.52 -6.18
CA PRO A 316 -6.64 -17.60 -5.39
C PRO A 316 -8.02 -17.32 -5.98
N GLU A 317 -8.18 -17.37 -7.31
CA GLU A 317 -9.44 -17.10 -7.98
C GLU A 317 -10.48 -18.18 -7.62
N ALA A 318 -10.10 -19.45 -7.71
CA ALA A 318 -10.94 -20.58 -7.27
C ALA A 318 -11.32 -20.49 -5.78
N LEU A 319 -10.38 -20.03 -4.93
CA LEU A 319 -10.63 -19.85 -3.49
C LEU A 319 -11.54 -18.64 -3.19
N TYR A 320 -11.49 -17.58 -4.00
CA TYR A 320 -12.34 -16.40 -3.86
C TYR A 320 -13.81 -16.71 -4.16
N ALA A 321 -14.08 -17.60 -5.11
CA ALA A 321 -15.43 -18.12 -5.34
C ALA A 321 -15.99 -18.86 -4.10
N THR A 322 -15.11 -19.37 -3.23
CA THR A 322 -15.47 -20.19 -2.07
C THR A 322 -15.53 -19.35 -0.79
N ARG A 323 -16.69 -18.78 -0.45
CA ARG A 323 -16.83 -17.90 0.73
C ARG A 323 -16.83 -18.60 2.10
N LYS A 324 -16.93 -19.93 2.13
CA LYS A 324 -17.07 -20.70 3.38
C LYS A 324 -15.72 -21.23 3.85
N ILE A 325 -15.32 -20.84 5.06
CA ILE A 325 -14.08 -21.29 5.72
C ILE A 325 -13.91 -22.81 5.73
N LYS A 326 -15.01 -23.55 5.91
CA LYS A 326 -15.05 -25.01 5.88
C LYS A 326 -14.53 -25.59 4.56
N HIS A 327 -14.92 -24.98 3.44
CA HIS A 327 -14.53 -25.43 2.11
C HIS A 327 -13.09 -25.01 1.82
N THR A 328 -12.72 -23.79 2.22
CA THR A 328 -11.33 -23.30 2.11
C THR A 328 -10.36 -24.22 2.83
N LEU A 329 -10.63 -24.56 4.09
CA LEU A 329 -9.76 -25.47 4.85
C LEU A 329 -9.71 -26.87 4.23
N ASN A 330 -10.82 -27.34 3.65
CA ASN A 330 -10.85 -28.60 2.93
C ASN A 330 -9.96 -28.58 1.69
N THR A 331 -9.88 -27.45 0.98
CA THR A 331 -8.95 -27.25 -0.13
C THR A 331 -7.50 -27.18 0.34
N LEU A 332 -7.23 -26.48 1.45
CA LEU A 332 -5.86 -26.29 1.94
C LEU A 332 -5.25 -27.55 2.54
N ILE A 333 -5.98 -28.25 3.41
CA ILE A 333 -5.43 -29.37 4.20
C ILE A 333 -6.24 -30.67 4.07
N GLY A 334 -7.20 -30.74 3.14
CA GLY A 334 -8.03 -31.93 2.95
C GLY A 334 -9.01 -32.20 4.11
N SER A 335 -9.28 -31.20 4.96
CA SER A 335 -10.15 -31.39 6.11
C SER A 335 -11.04 -30.20 6.43
N SER A 336 -12.17 -30.51 7.07
CA SER A 336 -13.21 -29.55 7.44
C SER A 336 -13.70 -29.75 8.87
N HIS A 337 -12.85 -30.32 9.72
CA HIS A 337 -13.20 -30.62 11.10
C HIS A 337 -13.21 -29.34 11.96
N LYS A 338 -14.17 -29.27 12.91
CA LYS A 338 -14.39 -28.08 13.75
C LYS A 338 -13.16 -27.59 14.50
N GLU A 339 -12.32 -28.50 14.99
CA GLU A 339 -11.12 -28.13 15.77
C GLU A 339 -10.01 -27.53 14.89
N GLU A 340 -9.88 -27.97 13.64
CA GLU A 340 -8.93 -27.38 12.69
C GLU A 340 -9.44 -26.04 12.19
N ILE A 341 -10.75 -25.91 11.96
CA ILE A 341 -11.38 -24.63 11.63
C ILE A 341 -11.13 -23.63 12.77
N ALA A 342 -11.35 -24.03 14.03
CA ALA A 342 -11.15 -23.15 15.18
C ALA A 342 -9.69 -22.68 15.33
N LEU A 343 -8.71 -23.57 15.09
CA LEU A 343 -7.30 -23.16 15.08
C LEU A 343 -7.02 -22.21 13.91
N PHE A 344 -7.48 -22.56 12.71
CA PHE A 344 -7.25 -21.75 11.51
C PHE A 344 -7.85 -20.35 11.66
N GLU A 345 -9.08 -20.20 12.11
CA GLU A 345 -9.74 -18.91 12.29
C GLU A 345 -8.99 -18.02 13.29
N ARG A 346 -8.44 -18.61 14.35
CA ARG A 346 -7.70 -17.92 15.40
C ARG A 346 -6.31 -17.44 14.95
N SER A 347 -5.61 -18.23 14.13
CA SER A 347 -4.27 -17.88 13.66
C SER A 347 -4.26 -16.58 12.86
N LYS A 348 -3.27 -15.72 13.07
CA LYS A 348 -3.14 -14.48 12.28
C LYS A 348 -2.80 -14.74 10.81
N ALA A 349 -1.94 -15.71 10.57
CA ALA A 349 -1.47 -16.11 9.24
C ALA A 349 -2.13 -17.43 8.76
N ILE A 350 -1.87 -17.80 7.51
CA ILE A 350 -2.24 -19.12 6.96
C ILE A 350 -1.29 -20.17 7.56
N CYS A 351 -1.76 -20.85 8.60
CA CYS A 351 -0.96 -21.83 9.35
C CYS A 351 -0.99 -23.25 8.76
N THR A 352 -0.88 -23.40 7.43
CA THR A 352 -0.90 -24.73 6.76
C THR A 352 0.30 -25.59 7.18
N SER A 353 1.48 -25.00 7.34
CA SER A 353 2.69 -25.67 7.84
C SER A 353 2.50 -26.20 9.26
N THR A 354 1.82 -25.45 10.13
CA THR A 354 1.45 -25.90 11.48
C THR A 354 0.57 -27.15 11.42
N PHE A 355 -0.44 -27.18 10.56
CA PHE A 355 -1.26 -28.38 10.41
C PHE A 355 -0.43 -29.57 9.94
N SER A 356 0.45 -29.38 8.96
CA SER A 356 1.35 -30.45 8.50
C SER A 356 2.27 -30.93 9.62
N ALA A 357 2.85 -30.03 10.43
CA ALA A 357 3.73 -30.38 11.53
C ALA A 357 3.00 -31.14 12.65
N LEU A 358 1.81 -30.66 13.03
CA LEU A 358 0.96 -31.31 14.03
C LEU A 358 0.47 -32.66 13.53
N GLN A 359 -0.04 -32.76 12.31
CA GLN A 359 -0.44 -34.05 11.73
C GLN A 359 0.75 -35.02 11.70
N TYR A 360 1.95 -34.55 11.35
CA TYR A 360 3.15 -35.38 11.31
C TYR A 360 3.43 -36.06 12.64
N ILE A 361 3.31 -35.40 13.79
CA ILE A 361 3.60 -36.02 15.11
C ILE A 361 2.56 -37.05 15.56
N PHE A 362 1.39 -37.10 14.92
CA PHE A 362 0.34 -38.10 15.12
C PHE A 362 0.27 -39.15 13.98
N THR A 363 1.15 -39.04 12.98
CA THR A 363 1.25 -40.02 11.90
C THR A 363 2.23 -41.12 12.29
N ASP A 364 1.82 -42.38 12.15
CA ASP A 364 2.67 -43.54 12.40
C ASP A 364 3.70 -43.76 11.29
N GLN A 365 4.57 -44.76 11.47
CA GLN A 365 5.59 -45.16 10.48
C GLN A 365 5.01 -45.69 9.16
N ASN A 366 3.72 -46.06 9.13
CA ASN A 366 3.02 -46.51 7.93
C ASN A 366 2.32 -45.35 7.20
N GLY A 367 2.47 -44.11 7.67
CA GLY A 367 1.81 -42.94 7.12
C GLY A 367 0.36 -42.77 7.55
N LYS A 368 -0.13 -43.53 8.54
CA LYS A 368 -1.50 -43.44 9.03
C LYS A 368 -1.59 -42.40 10.16
N LEU A 369 -2.43 -41.38 9.96
CA LEU A 369 -2.73 -40.37 10.98
C LEU A 369 -3.64 -40.95 12.08
N ASP A 370 -3.21 -40.89 13.34
CA ASP A 370 -4.08 -41.07 14.50
C ASP A 370 -4.98 -39.84 14.67
N ARG A 371 -6.08 -39.85 13.91
CA ARG A 371 -7.02 -38.74 13.84
C ARG A 371 -7.66 -38.44 15.19
N HIS A 372 -7.88 -39.45 16.03
CA HIS A 372 -8.54 -39.26 17.32
C HIS A 372 -7.66 -38.44 18.27
N ASN A 373 -6.40 -38.89 18.49
CA ASN A 373 -5.49 -38.20 19.40
C ASN A 373 -5.05 -36.83 18.87
N TYR A 374 -4.90 -36.68 17.55
CA TYR A 374 -4.65 -35.40 16.91
C TYR A 374 -5.77 -34.38 17.21
N LEU A 375 -7.04 -34.78 17.03
CA LEU A 375 -8.17 -33.88 17.28
C LEU A 375 -8.36 -33.57 18.76
N LEU A 376 -8.08 -34.52 19.66
CA LEU A 376 -8.06 -34.27 21.11
C LEU A 376 -6.98 -33.24 21.48
N PHE A 377 -5.80 -33.34 20.89
CA PHE A 377 -4.72 -32.37 21.11
C PHE A 377 -5.11 -30.97 20.60
N LEU A 378 -5.68 -30.86 19.40
CA LEU A 378 -6.17 -29.59 18.87
C LEU A 378 -7.25 -28.97 19.76
N SER A 379 -8.16 -29.78 20.30
CA SER A 379 -9.19 -29.27 21.22
C SER A 379 -8.58 -28.65 22.49
N LYS A 380 -7.57 -29.30 23.07
CA LYS A 380 -6.81 -28.73 24.21
C LYS A 380 -6.08 -27.46 23.80
N LEU A 381 -5.43 -27.44 22.64
CA LEU A 381 -4.72 -26.26 22.15
C LEU A 381 -5.67 -25.08 21.91
N ASN A 382 -6.85 -25.33 21.31
CA ASN A 382 -7.89 -24.34 21.09
C ASN A 382 -8.41 -23.74 22.42
N ALA A 383 -8.48 -24.53 23.49
CA ALA A 383 -8.87 -24.06 24.80
C ALA A 383 -7.85 -23.07 25.40
N LEU A 384 -6.56 -23.24 25.09
CA LEU A 384 -5.48 -22.34 25.54
C LEU A 384 -5.42 -21.02 24.78
N SER A 385 -6.22 -20.88 23.72
CA SER A 385 -6.25 -19.67 22.90
C SER A 385 -4.93 -19.28 22.23
N VAL A 386 -4.10 -20.28 21.91
CA VAL A 386 -2.80 -20.11 21.27
C VAL A 386 -2.95 -19.92 19.76
N ASP A 387 -2.14 -19.04 19.17
CA ASP A 387 -2.04 -18.87 17.71
C ASP A 387 -1.38 -20.11 17.07
N GLY A 388 -1.92 -20.61 15.95
CA GLY A 388 -1.36 -21.76 15.26
C GLY A 388 0.11 -21.60 14.84
N GLU A 389 0.58 -20.38 14.59
CA GLU A 389 1.99 -20.11 14.25
C GLU A 389 2.98 -20.53 15.36
N ALA A 390 2.51 -20.76 16.59
CA ALA A 390 3.34 -21.23 17.70
C ALA A 390 3.98 -22.61 17.42
N PHE A 391 3.38 -23.40 16.53
CA PHE A 391 3.85 -24.72 16.11
C PHE A 391 4.37 -24.73 14.67
N ASN A 392 4.67 -23.57 14.09
CA ASN A 392 5.26 -23.46 12.75
C ASN A 392 6.75 -23.84 12.75
N ILE A 393 7.01 -25.12 12.99
CA ILE A 393 8.32 -25.76 12.88
C ILE A 393 8.19 -27.05 12.06
N ALA A 394 9.28 -27.56 11.50
CA ALA A 394 9.23 -28.78 10.68
C ALA A 394 8.70 -29.98 11.50
N GLY A 395 7.81 -30.79 10.90
CA GLY A 395 7.22 -31.97 11.55
C GLY A 395 8.23 -32.93 12.21
N PRO A 396 9.35 -33.29 11.55
CA PRO A 396 10.41 -34.10 12.17
C PRO A 396 11.01 -33.46 13.43
N ALA A 397 11.24 -32.15 13.42
CA ALA A 397 11.75 -31.42 14.58
C ALA A 397 10.72 -31.40 15.72
N LEU A 398 9.44 -31.21 15.40
CA LEU A 398 8.37 -31.26 16.39
C LEU A 398 8.21 -32.66 17.00
N ARG A 399 8.46 -33.72 16.23
CA ARG A 399 8.46 -35.10 16.74
C ARG A 399 9.55 -35.32 17.78
N ILE A 400 10.77 -34.86 17.52
CA ILE A 400 11.87 -34.93 18.50
C ILE A 400 11.48 -34.20 19.79
N CYS A 401 10.85 -33.02 19.68
CA CYS A 401 10.36 -32.28 20.84
C CYS A 401 9.31 -33.10 21.61
N LYS A 402 8.28 -33.61 20.92
CA LYS A 402 7.23 -34.45 21.51
C LYS A 402 7.82 -35.65 22.26
N ASP A 403 8.81 -36.32 21.70
CA ASP A 403 9.38 -37.54 22.30
C ASP A 403 10.13 -37.23 23.60
N VAL A 404 10.63 -36.00 23.78
CA VAL A 404 11.36 -35.58 24.99
C VAL A 404 10.47 -34.97 26.06
N ILE A 405 9.54 -34.09 25.69
CA ILE A 405 8.70 -33.34 26.65
C ILE A 405 7.23 -33.78 26.69
N GLY A 406 6.83 -34.68 25.81
CA GLY A 406 5.46 -35.18 25.71
C GLY A 406 4.48 -34.17 25.12
N LEU A 407 3.25 -34.64 24.84
CA LEU A 407 2.17 -33.79 24.34
C LEU A 407 1.76 -32.72 25.37
N ASP A 408 1.72 -33.08 26.66
CA ASP A 408 1.41 -32.11 27.71
C ASP A 408 2.52 -31.06 27.84
N GLY A 409 3.79 -31.43 27.66
CA GLY A 409 4.90 -30.47 27.62
C GLY A 409 4.76 -29.47 26.47
N LEU A 410 4.39 -29.93 25.27
CA LEU A 410 4.11 -29.04 24.13
C LEU A 410 2.99 -28.04 24.45
N LEU A 411 1.90 -28.50 25.07
CA LEU A 411 0.81 -27.62 25.51
C LEU A 411 1.27 -26.62 26.57
N ARG A 412 2.12 -27.02 27.51
CA ARG A 412 2.67 -26.15 28.57
C ARG A 412 3.62 -25.10 28.03
N VAL A 413 4.43 -25.42 27.02
CA VAL A 413 5.25 -24.41 26.31
C VAL A 413 4.35 -23.38 25.64
N ALA A 414 3.31 -23.83 24.94
CA ALA A 414 2.36 -22.96 24.25
C ALA A 414 1.50 -22.11 25.21
N GLU A 415 1.16 -22.64 26.39
CA GLU A 415 0.39 -21.93 27.43
C GLU A 415 1.22 -20.82 28.11
N LEU A 416 2.49 -21.09 28.40
CA LEU A 416 3.33 -20.24 29.25
C LEU A 416 4.16 -19.22 28.46
N GLN A 417 4.09 -19.23 27.13
CA GLN A 417 4.85 -18.36 26.25
C GLN A 417 3.95 -17.75 25.17
N ASN A 418 4.38 -16.63 24.59
CA ASN A 418 3.73 -16.10 23.39
C ASN A 418 4.07 -16.97 22.16
N THR A 419 3.42 -16.66 21.02
CA THR A 419 3.59 -17.40 19.76
C THR A 419 5.06 -17.57 19.37
N ASP A 420 5.83 -16.47 19.37
CA ASP A 420 7.24 -16.47 18.98
C ASP A 420 8.11 -17.26 19.98
N GLY A 421 7.93 -17.03 21.28
CA GLY A 421 8.67 -17.74 22.33
C GLY A 421 8.40 -19.24 22.33
N CYS A 422 7.16 -19.66 22.03
CA CYS A 422 6.83 -21.07 21.84
C CYS A 422 7.61 -21.66 20.65
N ARG A 423 7.52 -21.02 19.47
CA ARG A 423 8.23 -21.45 18.26
C ARG A 423 9.74 -21.52 18.48
N ASP A 424 10.31 -20.50 19.12
CA ASP A 424 11.73 -20.41 19.43
C ASP A 424 12.15 -21.49 20.43
N THR A 425 11.36 -21.73 21.49
CA THR A 425 11.61 -22.79 22.48
C THR A 425 11.67 -24.17 21.83
N LEU A 426 10.70 -24.49 20.96
CA LEU A 426 10.67 -25.77 20.26
C LEU A 426 11.83 -25.89 19.26
N THR A 427 12.20 -24.80 18.61
CA THR A 427 13.35 -24.74 17.71
C THR A 427 14.67 -24.96 18.45
N PHE A 428 14.88 -24.31 19.60
CA PHE A 428 16.07 -24.51 20.44
C PHE A 428 16.11 -25.91 21.03
N LEU A 429 14.96 -26.45 21.45
CA LEU A 429 14.89 -27.81 21.95
C LEU A 429 15.35 -28.79 20.87
N ASN A 430 14.82 -28.68 19.65
CA ASN A 430 15.29 -29.48 18.53
C ASN A 430 16.79 -29.29 18.26
N SER A 431 17.28 -28.04 18.23
CA SER A 431 18.69 -27.76 17.95
C SER A 431 19.64 -28.35 19.01
N VAL A 432 19.29 -28.29 20.29
CA VAL A 432 20.07 -28.88 21.39
C VAL A 432 20.09 -30.41 21.31
N LEU A 433 19.04 -31.02 20.76
CA LEU A 433 18.88 -32.47 20.66
C LEU A 433 19.40 -33.04 19.33
N ALA A 434 19.48 -32.23 18.28
CA ALA A 434 19.89 -32.63 16.94
C ALA A 434 21.39 -32.90 16.88
N SER A 435 21.79 -34.11 17.27
CA SER A 435 23.15 -34.63 17.16
C SER A 435 23.19 -35.82 16.19
N PRO A 436 24.17 -35.90 15.28
CA PRO A 436 24.39 -37.09 14.46
C PRO A 436 24.89 -38.28 15.29
N TYR A 437 25.33 -38.05 16.53
CA TYR A 437 25.80 -39.08 17.47
C TYR A 437 24.73 -39.38 18.52
N GLU A 438 24.28 -40.64 18.56
CA GLU A 438 23.18 -41.12 19.42
C GLU A 438 23.49 -40.96 20.92
N GLU A 439 24.72 -41.27 21.35
CA GLU A 439 25.15 -41.11 22.75
C GLU A 439 25.04 -39.66 23.23
N GLU A 440 25.40 -38.71 22.37
CA GLU A 440 25.33 -37.29 22.69
C GLU A 440 23.87 -36.83 22.73
N MET A 441 23.03 -37.27 21.79
CA MET A 441 21.60 -37.00 21.82
C MET A 441 20.97 -37.50 23.13
N GLU A 442 21.24 -38.75 23.54
CA GLU A 442 20.76 -39.29 24.81
C GLU A 442 21.23 -38.48 26.02
N ARG A 443 22.51 -38.05 26.01
CA ARG A 443 23.06 -37.20 27.06
C ARG A 443 22.29 -35.89 27.16
N GLN A 444 21.99 -35.27 26.02
CA GLN A 444 21.25 -34.03 25.94
C GLN A 444 19.81 -34.17 26.44
N ILE A 445 19.11 -35.25 26.05
CA ILE A 445 17.77 -35.60 26.56
C ILE A 445 17.80 -35.70 28.09
N LYS A 446 18.74 -36.45 28.65
CA LYS A 446 18.89 -36.63 30.11
C LYS A 446 19.15 -35.31 30.84
N LEU A 447 19.86 -34.36 30.22
CA LEU A 447 20.13 -33.04 30.80
C LEU A 447 18.88 -32.15 30.77
N VAL A 448 18.17 -32.11 29.65
CA VAL A 448 16.91 -31.36 29.51
C VAL A 448 15.86 -31.87 30.49
N GLN A 449 15.64 -33.19 30.56
CA GLN A 449 14.68 -33.78 31.49
C GLN A 449 15.05 -33.54 32.96
N ARG A 450 16.35 -33.60 33.32
CA ARG A 450 16.81 -33.23 34.67
C ARG A 450 16.52 -31.77 35.00
N TRP A 451 16.72 -30.89 34.03
CA TRP A 451 16.44 -29.47 34.21
C TRP A 451 14.94 -29.24 34.44
N LEU A 452 14.09 -29.82 33.58
CA LEU A 452 12.63 -29.73 33.72
C LEU A 452 12.15 -30.29 35.06
N LYS A 453 12.67 -31.44 35.50
CA LYS A 453 12.34 -32.01 36.81
C LYS A 453 12.73 -31.10 37.99
N LYS A 454 13.80 -30.31 37.84
CA LYS A 454 14.30 -29.43 38.91
C LYS A 454 13.49 -28.13 39.01
N TYR A 455 13.14 -27.52 37.89
CA TYR A 455 12.51 -26.19 37.86
C TYR A 455 11.01 -26.22 37.59
N ASP A 456 10.47 -27.35 37.12
CA ASP A 456 9.04 -27.60 36.88
C ASP A 456 8.33 -26.48 36.10
N THR A 457 8.98 -26.02 35.02
CA THR A 457 8.44 -24.93 34.19
C THR A 457 8.82 -25.12 32.72
N TYR A 458 7.91 -24.70 31.85
CA TYR A 458 8.06 -24.69 30.39
C TYR A 458 8.02 -23.27 29.80
N GLY A 459 7.99 -22.25 30.66
CA GLY A 459 7.95 -20.84 30.25
C GLY A 459 9.33 -20.26 29.96
N ASP A 460 9.47 -18.95 30.13
CA ASP A 460 10.68 -18.17 29.80
C ASP A 460 12.00 -18.73 30.35
N MET A 461 11.99 -19.33 31.54
CA MET A 461 13.19 -19.94 32.12
C MET A 461 13.67 -21.14 31.31
N PHE A 462 12.76 -21.91 30.73
CA PHE A 462 13.08 -23.07 29.90
C PHE A 462 13.64 -22.60 28.56
N HIS A 463 13.01 -21.61 27.95
CA HIS A 463 13.52 -20.92 26.76
C HIS A 463 14.96 -20.40 26.99
N ASP A 464 15.20 -19.66 28.07
CA ASP A 464 16.52 -19.11 28.39
C ASP A 464 17.56 -20.19 28.69
N TYR A 465 17.16 -21.30 29.31
CA TYR A 465 18.03 -22.46 29.50
C TYR A 465 18.47 -23.05 28.15
N LEU A 466 17.52 -23.35 27.25
CA LEU A 466 17.81 -23.94 25.95
C LEU A 466 18.67 -23.01 25.08
N LYS A 467 18.34 -21.72 25.01
CA LYS A 467 19.13 -20.69 24.33
C LYS A 467 20.59 -20.67 24.82
N ASN A 468 20.79 -20.65 26.14
CA ASN A 468 22.13 -20.62 26.71
C ASN A 468 22.89 -21.93 26.49
N LYS A 469 22.17 -23.05 26.40
CA LYS A 469 22.71 -24.37 26.18
C LYS A 469 23.13 -24.57 24.73
N GLU A 470 22.27 -24.21 23.76
CA GLU A 470 22.60 -24.17 22.33
C GLU A 470 23.88 -23.35 22.11
N ARG A 471 23.97 -22.14 22.70
CA ARG A 471 25.16 -21.30 22.56
C ARG A 471 26.42 -21.89 23.19
N ARG A 472 26.29 -22.64 24.28
CA ARG A 472 27.43 -23.25 24.99
C ARG A 472 27.94 -24.48 24.27
N ASP A 473 27.02 -25.34 23.85
CA ASP A 473 27.31 -26.67 23.34
C ASP A 473 27.53 -26.64 21.81
N GLY A 474 26.86 -25.73 21.09
CA GLY A 474 26.98 -25.56 19.63
C GLY A 474 28.14 -24.67 19.17
N GLY A 475 28.85 -24.02 20.10
CA GLY A 475 29.94 -23.10 19.78
C GLY A 475 29.48 -21.77 19.16
N ALA A 476 30.44 -20.92 18.77
CA ALA A 476 30.11 -19.75 17.96
C ALA A 476 29.61 -20.24 16.59
N PRO A 477 28.51 -19.68 16.04
CA PRO A 477 28.10 -20.05 14.69
C PRO A 477 29.27 -19.82 13.72
N PRO A 478 29.48 -20.73 12.75
CA PRO A 478 30.54 -20.55 11.76
C PRO A 478 30.34 -19.21 11.03
N MET A 479 31.41 -18.63 10.49
CA MET A 479 31.30 -17.41 9.67
C MET A 479 30.40 -17.71 8.48
N MET A 480 29.18 -17.18 8.51
CA MET A 480 28.21 -17.29 7.43
C MET A 480 28.00 -15.88 6.88
N HIS A 481 28.19 -15.71 5.57
CA HIS A 481 27.77 -14.50 4.88
C HIS A 481 26.27 -14.56 4.63
N PHE A 482 25.59 -13.45 4.88
CA PHE A 482 24.14 -13.39 4.74
C PHE A 482 23.74 -12.86 3.38
N TYR A 483 22.57 -13.31 2.92
CA TYR A 483 21.93 -12.79 1.73
C TYR A 483 21.77 -11.26 1.81
N GLN A 484 21.33 -10.75 2.95
CA GLN A 484 21.03 -9.34 3.15
C GLN A 484 22.23 -8.38 2.99
N ARG A 485 23.45 -8.90 2.91
CA ARG A 485 24.64 -8.11 2.54
C ARG A 485 24.49 -7.41 1.18
N THR A 486 23.64 -7.93 0.29
CA THR A 486 23.32 -7.26 -0.97
C THR A 486 22.74 -5.86 -0.77
N PHE A 487 22.09 -5.59 0.37
CA PHE A 487 21.47 -4.31 0.69
C PHE A 487 22.43 -3.33 1.40
N SER A 488 23.66 -3.72 1.71
CA SER A 488 24.58 -2.89 2.51
C SER A 488 24.83 -1.50 1.90
N HIS A 489 24.87 -1.41 0.58
CA HIS A 489 25.05 -0.14 -0.13
C HIS A 489 23.89 0.85 0.05
N LEU A 490 22.69 0.37 0.43
CA LEU A 490 21.49 1.19 0.65
C LEU A 490 21.40 1.72 2.09
N VAL A 491 22.15 1.13 3.02
CA VAL A 491 22.01 1.43 4.46
C VAL A 491 22.38 2.88 4.76
N ASP A 492 23.41 3.42 4.10
CA ASP A 492 23.84 4.81 4.30
C ASP A 492 22.78 5.80 3.82
N GLU A 493 22.18 5.55 2.66
CA GLU A 493 21.08 6.38 2.13
C GLU A 493 19.85 6.34 3.04
N ILE A 494 19.45 5.14 3.47
CA ILE A 494 18.32 4.96 4.40
C ILE A 494 18.59 5.70 5.72
N ASN A 495 19.80 5.58 6.27
CA ASN A 495 20.18 6.27 7.49
C ASN A 495 20.14 7.80 7.34
N HIS A 496 20.60 8.33 6.20
CA HIS A 496 20.50 9.75 5.94
C HIS A 496 19.04 10.24 5.90
N LYS A 497 18.12 9.45 5.32
CA LYS A 497 16.69 9.79 5.34
C LYS A 497 16.10 9.73 6.76
N LEU A 498 16.51 8.74 7.57
CA LEU A 498 16.07 8.62 8.96
C LEU A 498 16.51 9.79 9.84
N GLU A 499 17.72 10.32 9.64
CA GLU A 499 18.23 11.49 10.38
C GLU A 499 17.37 12.75 10.19
N ASN A 500 16.70 12.86 9.04
CA ASN A 500 15.87 14.00 8.68
C ASN A 500 14.40 13.88 9.15
N LEU A 501 14.02 12.76 9.77
CA LEU A 501 12.67 12.59 10.30
C LEU A 501 12.49 13.37 11.61
N PRO A 502 11.31 13.97 11.87
CA PRO A 502 11.02 14.71 13.11
C PRO A 502 10.73 13.73 14.27
N ILE A 503 11.64 12.81 14.54
CA ILE A 503 11.56 11.85 15.65
C ILE A 503 12.46 12.36 16.77
N LYS A 504 11.96 12.30 18.01
CA LYS A 504 12.69 12.78 19.21
C LYS A 504 14.01 12.04 19.41
N ASP A 505 14.01 10.74 19.15
CA ASP A 505 15.20 9.89 19.26
C ASP A 505 15.88 9.73 17.89
N LYS A 506 17.21 9.75 17.87
CA LYS A 506 17.97 9.49 16.64
C LYS A 506 17.92 8.00 16.32
N VAL A 507 17.31 7.63 15.20
CA VAL A 507 17.19 6.24 14.77
C VAL A 507 18.09 5.96 13.58
N SER A 508 18.79 4.83 13.60
CA SER A 508 19.56 4.34 12.45
C SER A 508 19.46 2.84 12.29
N VAL A 509 19.54 2.36 11.06
CA VAL A 509 19.59 0.95 10.69
C VAL A 509 20.97 0.37 10.99
N SER A 510 20.97 -0.85 11.53
CA SER A 510 22.13 -1.72 11.68
C SER A 510 21.83 -3.05 10.99
N LEU A 511 22.40 -3.25 9.81
CA LEU A 511 22.24 -4.46 9.01
C LEU A 511 23.44 -5.39 9.23
N PRO A 512 23.29 -6.53 9.93
CA PRO A 512 24.40 -7.47 10.10
C PRO A 512 24.69 -8.21 8.78
N GLU A 513 25.93 -8.24 8.33
CA GLU A 513 26.30 -8.91 7.06
C GLU A 513 26.67 -10.39 7.24
N ASN A 514 26.85 -10.80 8.50
CA ASN A 514 27.30 -12.14 8.84
C ASN A 514 26.86 -12.58 10.25
N SER A 515 27.07 -13.87 10.54
CA SER A 515 26.72 -14.51 11.80
C SER A 515 27.36 -13.88 13.04
N PHE A 516 28.56 -13.28 12.94
CA PHE A 516 29.22 -12.64 14.08
C PHE A 516 28.57 -11.31 14.46
N GLU A 517 28.21 -10.51 13.46
CA GLU A 517 27.52 -9.24 13.65
C GLU A 517 26.10 -9.44 14.20
N LEU A 518 25.38 -10.45 13.68
CA LEU A 518 24.06 -10.83 14.21
C LEU A 518 24.17 -11.31 15.66
N ALA A 519 25.19 -12.11 15.98
CA ALA A 519 25.46 -12.52 17.34
C ALA A 519 25.83 -11.33 18.25
N ALA A 520 26.47 -10.28 17.72
CA ALA A 520 26.75 -9.05 18.47
C ALA A 520 25.46 -8.29 18.79
N ILE A 521 24.52 -8.20 17.85
CA ILE A 521 23.18 -7.64 18.06
C ILE A 521 22.45 -8.42 19.17
N GLY A 522 22.34 -9.74 19.04
CA GLY A 522 21.68 -10.59 20.06
C GLY A 522 22.30 -10.46 21.45
N ARG A 523 23.64 -10.40 21.55
CA ARG A 523 24.35 -10.13 22.81
C ARG A 523 24.00 -8.75 23.39
N SER A 524 23.96 -7.72 22.56
CA SER A 524 23.69 -6.34 22.98
C SER A 524 22.25 -6.16 23.51
N GLN A 525 21.30 -6.93 22.97
CA GLN A 525 19.89 -6.86 23.35
C GLN A 525 19.44 -7.98 24.30
N ARG A 526 20.31 -8.93 24.64
CA ARG A 526 19.98 -10.09 25.49
C ARG A 526 18.85 -10.99 24.95
N HIS A 527 18.64 -11.03 23.64
CA HIS A 527 17.69 -11.94 22.98
C HIS A 527 18.39 -12.93 22.03
N CYS A 528 17.63 -13.82 21.39
CA CYS A 528 18.11 -15.07 20.78
C CYS A 528 18.55 -14.99 19.30
N VAL A 529 18.34 -13.86 18.63
CA VAL A 529 18.57 -13.65 17.18
C VAL A 529 20.00 -13.98 16.70
N GLY A 530 20.98 -14.07 17.61
CA GLY A 530 22.35 -14.47 17.31
C GLY A 530 22.64 -15.96 17.20
N GLY A 531 21.62 -16.83 17.33
CA GLY A 531 21.75 -18.28 17.30
C GLY A 531 22.02 -18.85 15.89
N HIS A 532 22.37 -20.14 15.84
CA HIS A 532 22.66 -20.83 14.56
C HIS A 532 21.44 -20.86 13.64
N HIS A 533 20.24 -21.03 14.21
CA HIS A 533 18.98 -21.03 13.46
C HIS A 533 18.80 -19.74 12.63
N TYR A 534 18.86 -18.58 13.26
CA TYR A 534 18.69 -17.29 12.58
C TYR A 534 19.81 -17.01 11.59
N ALA A 535 21.07 -17.36 11.93
CA ALA A 535 22.19 -17.22 11.03
C ALA A 535 22.02 -18.04 9.75
N SER A 536 21.58 -19.30 9.87
CA SER A 536 21.29 -20.16 8.72
C SER A 536 20.12 -19.63 7.89
N GLY A 537 19.06 -19.10 8.51
CA GLY A 537 17.94 -18.47 7.82
C GLY A 537 18.32 -17.18 7.06
N CYS A 538 19.21 -16.36 7.62
CA CYS A 538 19.76 -15.19 6.92
C CYS A 538 20.75 -15.55 5.80
N ALA A 539 21.52 -16.63 5.98
CA ALA A 539 22.45 -17.13 4.97
C ALA A 539 21.71 -17.72 3.75
N SER A 540 20.63 -18.47 3.97
CA SER A 540 19.79 -19.02 2.91
C SER A 540 18.89 -17.97 2.23
N GLY A 541 18.77 -16.77 2.82
CA GLY A 541 17.87 -15.72 2.35
C GLY A 541 16.40 -15.99 2.70
N GLN A 542 16.11 -16.91 3.61
CA GLN A 542 14.76 -17.15 4.11
C GLN A 542 14.22 -15.91 4.85
N TYR A 543 15.08 -15.23 5.61
CA TYR A 543 14.73 -14.03 6.37
C TYR A 543 15.77 -12.93 6.20
N VAL A 544 15.32 -11.69 6.32
CA VAL A 544 16.17 -10.51 6.52
C VAL A 544 16.00 -10.05 7.96
N ILE A 545 17.10 -9.94 8.68
CA ILE A 545 17.12 -9.51 10.08
C ILE A 545 18.01 -8.29 10.24
N PHE A 546 17.45 -7.19 10.73
CA PHE A 546 18.21 -5.99 11.04
C PHE A 546 17.75 -5.33 12.33
N GLY A 547 18.58 -4.44 12.85
CA GLY A 547 18.30 -3.65 14.03
C GLY A 547 18.01 -2.18 13.69
N LEU A 548 17.11 -1.56 14.43
CA LEU A 548 17.03 -0.10 14.55
C LEU A 548 17.73 0.33 15.83
N LYS A 549 18.90 0.96 15.70
CA LYS A 549 19.62 1.61 16.79
C LYS A 549 18.88 2.86 17.22
N VAL A 550 18.75 3.05 18.53
CA VAL A 550 18.21 4.27 19.12
C VAL A 550 19.34 5.01 19.80
N ASN A 551 19.53 6.28 19.44
CA ASN A 551 20.62 7.14 19.88
C ASN A 551 22.00 6.46 19.71
N GLY A 552 22.19 5.79 18.57
CA GLY A 552 23.43 5.09 18.21
C GLY A 552 23.66 3.74 18.90
N SER A 553 22.72 3.26 19.72
CA SER A 553 22.89 2.05 20.53
C SER A 553 21.86 0.97 20.21
N MET A 554 22.33 -0.27 19.99
CA MET A 554 21.45 -1.45 19.89
C MET A 554 20.88 -1.87 21.25
N LYS A 555 21.51 -1.49 22.37
CA LYS A 555 20.99 -1.81 23.72
C LYS A 555 19.64 -1.13 23.99
N HIS A 556 19.38 0.01 23.34
CA HIS A 556 18.10 0.72 23.40
C HIS A 556 17.28 0.54 22.11
N GLY A 557 17.82 -0.24 21.18
CA GLY A 557 17.23 -0.48 19.87
C GLY A 557 16.30 -1.67 19.83
N PHE A 558 15.78 -1.91 18.63
CA PHE A 558 14.81 -2.97 18.33
C PHE A 558 15.33 -3.82 17.17
N THR A 559 14.98 -5.09 17.15
CA THR A 559 15.35 -6.03 16.08
C THR A 559 14.10 -6.53 15.41
N PHE A 560 14.18 -6.69 14.10
CA PHE A 560 13.07 -7.11 13.27
C PHE A 560 13.53 -8.22 12.35
N GLN A 561 12.70 -9.25 12.23
CA GLN A 561 12.85 -10.34 11.30
C GLN A 561 11.73 -10.25 10.27
N PHE A 562 12.11 -10.06 9.01
CA PHE A 562 11.20 -10.07 7.89
C PHE A 562 11.39 -11.34 7.08
N ASN A 563 10.29 -11.91 6.60
CA ASN A 563 10.34 -12.88 5.51
C ASN A 563 10.80 -12.15 4.25
N ARG A 564 11.87 -12.63 3.62
CA ARG A 564 12.43 -11.97 2.43
C ARG A 564 11.42 -11.90 1.29
N THR A 565 10.75 -13.01 1.04
CA THR A 565 9.93 -13.25 -0.16
C THR A 565 8.56 -12.57 -0.03
N THR A 566 7.89 -12.77 1.11
CA THR A 566 6.57 -12.15 1.37
C THR A 566 6.71 -10.67 1.73
N GLY A 567 7.87 -10.29 2.30
CA GLY A 567 8.16 -8.97 2.83
C GLY A 567 7.62 -8.69 4.23
N THR A 568 7.24 -9.74 4.94
CA THR A 568 6.32 -9.60 6.08
C THR A 568 7.05 -9.74 7.39
N LEU A 569 6.60 -8.96 8.38
CA LEU A 569 7.24 -8.94 9.67
C LEU A 569 6.88 -10.21 10.43
N ILE A 570 7.84 -11.12 10.58
CA ILE A 570 7.68 -12.39 11.28
C ILE A 570 7.78 -12.17 12.79
N GLN A 571 8.81 -11.45 13.22
CA GLN A 571 9.14 -11.29 14.63
C GLN A 571 9.77 -9.92 14.86
N GLN A 572 9.47 -9.33 16.02
CA GLN A 572 10.07 -8.07 16.46
C GLN A 572 10.35 -8.10 17.95
N GLU A 573 11.49 -7.57 18.37
CA GLU A 573 11.89 -7.64 19.76
C GLU A 573 12.81 -6.49 20.18
N GLY A 574 12.57 -5.93 21.37
CA GLY A 574 13.43 -4.95 22.01
C GLY A 574 14.45 -5.57 22.96
N PHE A 575 15.16 -4.71 23.69
CA PHE A 575 16.08 -5.13 24.74
C PHE A 575 15.37 -6.04 25.77
N ALA A 576 16.00 -7.17 26.08
CA ALA A 576 15.52 -8.16 27.04
C ALA A 576 14.05 -8.55 26.82
N ARG A 577 13.65 -8.70 25.55
CA ARG A 577 12.29 -9.12 25.15
C ARG A 577 11.21 -8.09 25.42
N ALA A 578 11.59 -6.82 25.53
CA ALA A 578 10.64 -5.72 25.63
C ALA A 578 9.82 -5.59 24.34
N ALA A 579 8.53 -5.25 24.50
CA ALA A 579 7.65 -4.99 23.38
C ALA A 579 8.13 -3.82 22.53
N VAL A 580 7.92 -3.91 21.22
CA VAL A 580 8.31 -2.88 20.26
C VAL A 580 7.19 -1.85 20.11
N PRO A 581 7.47 -0.53 20.21
CA PRO A 581 6.48 0.51 19.94
C PRO A 581 6.01 0.47 18.48
N LYS A 582 4.70 0.67 18.24
CA LYS A 582 4.12 0.70 16.87
C LYS A 582 4.83 1.65 15.90
N GLN A 583 5.34 2.77 16.41
CA GLN A 583 6.11 3.73 15.61
C GLN A 583 7.39 3.10 15.03
N MET A 584 8.09 2.30 15.83
CA MET A 584 9.31 1.61 15.41
C MET A 584 9.01 0.47 14.46
N GLU A 585 7.88 -0.22 14.65
CA GLU A 585 7.40 -1.23 13.71
C GLU A 585 7.12 -0.63 12.31
N LYS A 586 6.40 0.49 12.25
CA LYS A 586 6.16 1.21 10.98
C LYS A 586 7.47 1.62 10.31
N LEU A 587 8.40 2.16 11.11
CA LEU A 587 9.70 2.59 10.61
C LEU A 587 10.51 1.41 10.07
N ALA A 588 10.52 0.27 10.77
CA ALA A 588 11.19 -0.94 10.32
C ALA A 588 10.59 -1.47 9.01
N LYS A 589 9.26 -1.49 8.88
CA LYS A 589 8.59 -1.84 7.62
C LYS A 589 9.07 -0.94 6.48
N ALA A 590 9.09 0.39 6.70
CA ALA A 590 9.58 1.33 5.70
C ALA A 590 11.05 1.10 5.32
N CYS A 591 11.93 0.87 6.30
CA CYS A 591 13.35 0.56 6.05
C CYS A 591 13.52 -0.75 5.27
N PHE A 592 12.78 -1.80 5.64
CA PHE A 592 12.83 -3.08 4.93
C PHE A 592 12.35 -2.94 3.48
N HIS A 593 11.24 -2.23 3.25
CA HIS A 593 10.76 -1.95 1.90
C HIS A 593 11.77 -1.12 1.10
N ALA A 594 12.42 -0.12 1.71
CA ALA A 594 13.47 0.64 1.06
C ALA A 594 14.68 -0.24 0.68
N MET A 595 15.11 -1.17 1.53
CA MET A 595 16.16 -2.13 1.19
C MET A 595 15.75 -3.02 0.02
N ARG A 596 14.50 -3.47 0.00
CA ARG A 596 13.96 -4.35 -1.04
C ARG A 596 13.74 -3.64 -2.38
N ASN A 597 13.50 -2.33 -2.37
CA ASN A 597 13.14 -1.52 -3.52
C ASN A 597 14.26 -0.55 -3.95
N GLU A 598 15.53 -0.91 -3.73
CA GLU A 598 16.70 -0.12 -4.16
C GLU A 598 16.75 1.33 -3.62
N GLY A 599 16.28 1.56 -2.40
CA GLY A 599 16.47 2.83 -1.67
C GLY A 599 15.24 3.75 -1.62
N GLU A 600 14.12 3.42 -2.28
CA GLU A 600 12.89 4.22 -2.19
C GLU A 600 12.26 4.12 -0.79
N MET A 601 12.37 5.20 0.00
CA MET A 601 11.68 5.36 1.28
C MET A 601 10.64 6.46 1.15
N THR A 602 9.40 6.21 1.57
CA THR A 602 8.31 7.20 1.49
C THR A 602 8.66 8.46 2.27
N ALA A 603 8.25 9.63 1.75
CA ALA A 603 8.59 10.95 2.32
C ALA A 603 8.14 11.13 3.79
N ASN A 604 7.24 10.29 4.28
CA ASN A 604 6.89 10.21 5.70
C ASN A 604 6.46 8.79 6.08
N PRO A 605 7.39 7.94 6.56
CA PRO A 605 7.11 6.53 6.89
C PRO A 605 6.26 6.33 8.17
N LEU A 606 5.88 7.42 8.85
CA LEU A 606 5.15 7.39 10.12
C LEU A 606 3.64 7.60 9.98
N ARG A 607 3.16 8.10 8.83
CA ARG A 607 1.74 8.11 8.47
C ARG A 607 1.32 6.67 8.14
#